data_AF-A0A6I2J056-F1
#
_entry.id   AF-A0A6I2J056-F1
#
_cell.length_a   1.000
_cell.length_b   1.000
_cell.length_c   1.000
_cell.angle_alpha   90.00
_cell.angle_beta   90.00
_cell.angle_gamma   90.00
#
_symmetry.space_group_name_H-M   'P 1'
#
loop_
_entity.id
_entity.type
_entity.pdbx_description
1 polymer ?
#
loop_
_entity_poly.entity_id
_entity_poly.type
_entity_poly.pdbx_seq_one_letter_code
_entity_poly.pdbx_strand_id
1 'polypeptide(L)'
;MVKLVMNAAEASIAAKRVMQRADELAQISETPGQLTRVYLSPEHLRANYMVASWMEQVGMTTWQDAVGNICGRYEGAREGAQAILLGSHLDTVRNAGRYDGMLGVLAALEVVAFLHEHHLQLEQAIEIVGFGDEEGTRFGITLLGSRGLTGTWPDNWLACEDAAGISVGQALVNAGFDPSRIQSAARSPEEFSAYLELHIEQGPVLERENLALGVVTAINGARRLKCRFVGEAGHAGTVPMTIRKDALAAAANWMTYIESATAAYAPDIVATVGSLQCLPGAANVIPGEVVLTLDIRSPRDADLEALLGNLLSEAQQIAAQRGATFDSEIYYSIPATPCDAGLQRQLTSAIASVQGRSLSLPSGAGHDAIAIAQLWPVGMMFVRCERGISHHPAESVIEADVIQAVQAYTQTVVKLAAMNPLAEFNQATESEALNLVAPCVAIPAWAENLVAARPYSTVDVLQHYASQLTLDWGRIELNQALSAHPRIGEKAQGSGKEAALSKGEQSAVDTQNSALTLALAQGNAEYEERFGRVFLIRAKGKSGEDILAELHRRLNNSPAQEEAEALEQLRQITLLRLEGVFAQ
;
A
#
# COMPACT_ATOMS: atom_id res chain seq x y z
N MET A 1 -29.56 -12.51 -2.75
CA MET A 1 -28.19 -12.24 -3.25
C MET A 1 -27.49 -13.57 -3.46
N VAL A 2 -27.14 -13.88 -4.71
CA VAL A 2 -26.18 -14.95 -5.01
C VAL A 2 -24.89 -14.60 -4.27
N LYS A 3 -24.30 -15.54 -3.51
CA LYS A 3 -22.98 -15.32 -2.92
C LYS A 3 -21.99 -15.27 -4.10
N LEU A 4 -21.52 -14.08 -4.46
CA LEU A 4 -20.50 -13.85 -5.48
C LEU A 4 -19.11 -14.22 -4.90
N VAL A 5 -18.98 -15.47 -4.48
CA VAL A 5 -17.79 -15.99 -3.80
C VAL A 5 -17.45 -17.33 -4.40
N MET A 6 -16.20 -17.49 -4.81
CA MET A 6 -15.64 -18.74 -5.28
C MET A 6 -15.74 -19.80 -4.17
N ASN A 7 -16.51 -20.86 -4.42
CA ASN A 7 -16.67 -21.94 -3.45
C ASN A 7 -15.40 -22.81 -3.37
N ALA A 8 -15.33 -23.71 -2.39
CA ALA A 8 -14.11 -24.50 -2.14
C ALA A 8 -13.73 -25.41 -3.33
N ALA A 9 -14.70 -25.94 -4.08
CA ALA A 9 -14.42 -26.78 -5.25
C ALA A 9 -13.88 -25.95 -6.42
N GLU A 10 -14.49 -24.80 -6.69
CA GLU A 10 -14.02 -23.85 -7.71
C GLU A 10 -12.60 -23.37 -7.38
N ALA A 11 -12.34 -23.05 -6.11
CA ALA A 11 -11.03 -22.62 -5.64
C ALA A 11 -9.95 -23.68 -5.78
N SER A 12 -10.27 -24.95 -5.51
CA SER A 12 -9.33 -26.05 -5.75
C SER A 12 -9.01 -26.23 -7.23
N ILE A 13 -9.99 -26.07 -8.12
CA ILE A 13 -9.75 -26.14 -9.57
C ILE A 13 -8.91 -24.95 -10.03
N ALA A 14 -9.24 -23.74 -9.60
CA ALA A 14 -8.48 -22.53 -9.89
C ALA A 14 -7.03 -22.62 -9.42
N ALA A 15 -6.80 -23.06 -8.18
CA ALA A 15 -5.45 -23.23 -7.63
C ALA A 15 -4.61 -24.24 -8.43
N LYS A 16 -5.21 -25.36 -8.86
CA LYS A 16 -4.51 -26.33 -9.74
C LYS A 16 -4.16 -25.73 -11.09
N ARG A 17 -5.05 -24.93 -11.69
CA ARG A 17 -4.76 -24.20 -12.94
C ARG A 17 -3.63 -23.20 -12.76
N VAL A 18 -3.62 -22.43 -11.67
CA VAL A 18 -2.52 -21.50 -11.33
C VAL A 18 -1.19 -22.25 -11.24
N MET A 19 -1.14 -23.33 -10.45
CA MET A 19 0.08 -24.11 -10.25
C MET A 19 0.58 -24.74 -11.56
N GLN A 20 -0.33 -25.31 -12.36
CA GLN A 20 0.01 -25.86 -13.67
C GLN A 20 0.55 -24.79 -14.62
N ARG A 21 -0.10 -23.62 -14.69
CA ARG A 21 0.33 -22.51 -15.55
C ARG A 21 1.68 -21.94 -15.11
N ALA A 22 1.95 -21.91 -13.80
CA ALA A 22 3.26 -21.54 -13.28
C ALA A 22 4.34 -22.54 -13.74
N ASP A 23 4.06 -23.85 -13.71
CA ASP A 23 4.97 -24.87 -14.23
C ASP A 23 5.19 -24.74 -15.75
N GLU A 24 4.15 -24.39 -16.52
CA GLU A 24 4.24 -24.14 -17.97
C GLU A 24 5.09 -22.88 -18.27
N LEU A 25 4.88 -21.80 -17.53
CA LEU A 25 5.71 -20.59 -17.65
C LEU A 25 7.16 -20.85 -17.24
N ALA A 26 7.41 -21.70 -16.24
CA ALA A 26 8.76 -22.05 -15.81
C ALA A 26 9.56 -22.80 -16.88
N GLN A 27 8.90 -23.43 -17.87
CA GLN A 27 9.58 -24.04 -19.03
C GLN A 27 10.09 -23.00 -20.06
N ILE A 28 9.66 -21.74 -19.95
CA ILE A 28 10.07 -20.67 -20.86
C ILE A 28 11.27 -19.94 -20.23
N SER A 29 12.48 -20.45 -20.49
CA SER A 29 13.72 -19.89 -19.97
C SER A 29 14.85 -19.81 -20.98
N GLU A 30 15.70 -18.77 -20.86
CA GLU A 30 16.93 -18.60 -21.63
C GLU A 30 17.99 -19.65 -21.28
N THR A 31 17.92 -20.26 -20.10
CA THR A 31 18.91 -21.21 -19.59
C THR A 31 18.28 -22.57 -19.34
N PRO A 32 18.67 -23.63 -20.09
CA PRO A 32 18.14 -24.97 -19.89
C PRO A 32 18.34 -25.48 -18.44
N GLY A 33 17.27 -25.99 -17.83
CA GLY A 33 17.29 -26.53 -16.47
C GLY A 33 17.28 -25.49 -15.35
N GLN A 34 17.14 -24.21 -15.69
CA GLN A 34 16.95 -23.10 -14.76
C GLN A 34 15.73 -22.29 -15.21
N LEU A 35 15.24 -21.41 -14.34
CA LEU A 35 14.28 -20.39 -14.72
C LEU A 35 14.97 -19.03 -14.74
N THR A 36 15.18 -18.53 -15.94
CA THR A 36 15.67 -17.19 -16.22
C THR A 36 14.90 -16.65 -17.41
N ARG A 37 14.18 -15.56 -17.21
CA ARG A 37 13.39 -14.89 -18.25
C ARG A 37 13.50 -13.38 -18.06
N VAL A 38 14.40 -12.76 -18.80
CA VAL A 38 14.71 -11.33 -18.62
C VAL A 38 13.86 -10.44 -19.55
N TYR A 39 13.65 -9.19 -19.16
CA TYR A 39 12.84 -8.24 -19.92
C TYR A 39 13.22 -8.13 -21.40
N LEU A 40 12.21 -8.17 -22.27
CA LEU A 40 12.30 -8.14 -23.74
C LEU A 40 13.25 -9.19 -24.36
N SER A 41 13.51 -10.29 -23.65
CA SER A 41 14.06 -11.50 -24.26
C SER A 41 13.00 -12.21 -25.12
N PRO A 42 13.41 -13.07 -26.07
CA PRO A 42 12.47 -13.95 -26.77
C PRO A 42 11.60 -14.78 -25.82
N GLU A 43 12.15 -15.20 -24.68
CA GLU A 43 11.46 -15.95 -23.64
C GLU A 43 10.40 -15.10 -22.92
N HIS A 44 10.71 -13.84 -22.60
CA HIS A 44 9.72 -12.91 -22.05
C HIS A 44 8.56 -12.68 -23.02
N LEU A 45 8.85 -12.44 -24.30
CA LEU A 45 7.80 -12.27 -25.31
C LEU A 45 6.94 -13.52 -25.50
N ARG A 46 7.54 -14.71 -25.42
CA ARG A 46 6.82 -16.00 -25.45
C ARG A 46 5.92 -16.20 -24.22
N ALA A 47 6.39 -15.85 -23.03
CA ALA A 47 5.58 -15.89 -21.82
C ALA A 47 4.39 -14.91 -21.92
N ASN A 48 4.64 -13.68 -22.39
CA ASN A 48 3.60 -12.69 -22.63
C ASN A 48 2.54 -13.20 -23.62
N TYR A 49 2.96 -13.81 -24.73
CA TYR A 49 2.04 -14.41 -25.70
C TYR A 49 1.21 -15.55 -25.09
N MET A 50 1.83 -16.40 -24.28
CA MET A 50 1.13 -17.50 -23.59
C MET A 50 0.09 -16.97 -22.61
N VAL A 51 0.45 -15.98 -21.77
CA VAL A 51 -0.47 -15.34 -20.83
C VAL A 51 -1.61 -14.64 -21.56
N ALA A 52 -1.33 -13.92 -22.65
CA ALA A 52 -2.35 -13.30 -23.51
C ALA A 52 -3.37 -14.35 -23.99
N SER A 53 -2.90 -15.50 -24.47
CA SER A 53 -3.78 -16.57 -24.95
C SER A 53 -4.70 -17.12 -23.84
N TRP A 54 -4.23 -17.15 -22.58
CA TRP A 54 -5.06 -17.54 -21.45
C TRP A 54 -6.06 -16.46 -21.05
N MET A 55 -5.69 -15.19 -21.12
CA MET A 55 -6.61 -14.05 -20.93
C MET A 55 -7.73 -14.07 -21.98
N GLU A 56 -7.39 -14.28 -23.26
CA GLU A 56 -8.37 -14.40 -24.35
C GLU A 56 -9.34 -15.58 -24.13
N GLN A 57 -8.85 -16.70 -23.61
CA GLN A 57 -9.69 -17.88 -23.28
C GLN A 57 -10.75 -17.60 -22.22
N VAL A 58 -10.54 -16.60 -21.35
CA VAL A 58 -11.52 -16.17 -20.33
C VAL A 58 -12.26 -14.90 -20.74
N GLY A 59 -12.28 -14.59 -22.04
CA GLY A 59 -13.08 -13.53 -22.61
C GLY A 59 -12.49 -12.12 -22.48
N MET A 60 -11.18 -11.99 -22.25
CA MET A 60 -10.52 -10.69 -22.23
C MET A 60 -10.07 -10.24 -23.62
N THR A 61 -10.09 -8.93 -23.85
CA THR A 61 -9.38 -8.31 -24.98
C THR A 61 -7.94 -8.02 -24.56
N THR A 62 -6.96 -8.49 -25.33
CA THR A 62 -5.53 -8.37 -24.95
C THR A 62 -4.72 -7.50 -25.91
N TRP A 63 -3.70 -6.84 -25.38
CA TRP A 63 -2.69 -6.09 -26.15
C TRP A 63 -1.36 -6.06 -25.41
N GLN A 64 -0.27 -5.76 -26.12
CA GLN A 64 1.00 -5.36 -25.49
C GLN A 64 1.17 -3.85 -25.65
N ASP A 65 1.54 -3.16 -24.57
CA ASP A 65 1.73 -1.72 -24.61
C ASP A 65 3.11 -1.31 -25.20
N ALA A 66 3.39 -0.01 -25.27
CA ALA A 66 4.60 0.50 -25.89
C ALA A 66 5.89 0.20 -25.12
N VAL A 67 5.80 -0.30 -23.88
CA VAL A 67 6.94 -0.74 -23.07
C VAL A 67 6.95 -2.27 -22.89
N GLY A 68 6.12 -2.99 -23.63
CA GLY A 68 6.12 -4.46 -23.65
C GLY A 68 5.47 -5.12 -22.42
N ASN A 69 4.66 -4.39 -21.64
CA ASN A 69 3.75 -5.04 -20.71
C ASN A 69 2.71 -5.83 -21.50
N ILE A 70 2.28 -6.99 -20.98
CA ILE A 70 1.11 -7.68 -21.51
C ILE A 70 -0.12 -7.30 -20.71
N CYS A 71 -1.17 -6.85 -21.41
CA CYS A 71 -2.40 -6.36 -20.81
C CYS A 71 -3.60 -7.15 -21.33
N GLY A 72 -4.58 -7.35 -20.46
CA GLY A 72 -5.89 -7.91 -20.80
C GLY A 72 -6.98 -7.12 -20.12
N ARG A 73 -8.11 -6.89 -20.79
CA ARG A 73 -9.29 -6.21 -20.23
C ARG A 73 -10.53 -7.08 -20.33
N TYR A 74 -11.18 -7.29 -19.19
CA TYR A 74 -12.52 -7.85 -19.08
C TYR A 74 -13.51 -6.71 -18.78
N GLU A 75 -14.39 -6.41 -19.72
CA GLU A 75 -15.28 -5.26 -19.60
C GLU A 75 -16.28 -5.39 -18.45
N GLY A 76 -16.60 -4.24 -17.86
CA GLY A 76 -17.71 -4.11 -16.92
C GLY A 76 -19.06 -4.16 -17.64
N ALA A 77 -20.12 -3.89 -16.89
CA ALA A 77 -21.49 -3.81 -17.40
C ALA A 77 -21.66 -2.69 -18.45
N ARG A 78 -20.73 -1.73 -18.49
CA ARG A 78 -20.64 -0.67 -19.50
C ARG A 78 -19.24 -0.67 -20.09
N GLU A 79 -19.17 -0.62 -21.42
CA GLU A 79 -17.91 -0.48 -22.15
C GLU A 79 -17.19 0.81 -21.71
N GLY A 80 -15.88 0.70 -21.49
CA GLY A 80 -15.07 1.83 -21.03
C GLY A 80 -15.29 2.23 -19.58
N ALA A 81 -15.95 1.39 -18.77
CA ALA A 81 -16.00 1.60 -17.32
C ALA A 81 -14.58 1.70 -16.73
N GLN A 82 -14.42 2.52 -15.68
CA GLN A 82 -13.22 2.53 -14.86
C GLN A 82 -12.89 1.09 -14.42
N ALA A 83 -11.61 0.74 -14.40
CA ALA A 83 -11.16 -0.61 -14.09
C ALA A 83 -10.51 -0.72 -12.70
N ILE A 84 -10.53 -1.92 -12.14
CA ILE A 84 -9.55 -2.33 -11.14
C ILE A 84 -8.40 -3.00 -11.88
N LEU A 85 -7.18 -2.51 -11.68
CA LEU A 85 -5.98 -3.10 -12.25
C LEU A 85 -5.47 -4.21 -11.32
N LEU A 86 -5.25 -5.39 -11.86
CA LEU A 86 -4.68 -6.54 -11.17
C LEU A 86 -3.35 -6.88 -11.82
N GLY A 87 -2.32 -7.14 -11.03
CA GLY A 87 -1.01 -7.42 -11.62
C GLY A 87 -0.17 -8.43 -10.89
N SER A 88 0.96 -8.68 -11.54
CA SER A 88 2.30 -8.43 -11.03
C SER A 88 3.24 -8.49 -12.25
N HIS A 89 4.46 -9.01 -12.14
CA HIS A 89 5.43 -9.12 -13.25
C HIS A 89 5.55 -10.53 -13.84
N LEU A 90 6.14 -10.61 -15.04
CA LEU A 90 6.42 -11.87 -15.73
C LEU A 90 7.91 -12.10 -16.01
N ASP A 91 8.79 -11.12 -15.86
CA ASP A 91 10.23 -11.36 -15.86
C ASP A 91 10.69 -12.00 -14.55
N THR A 92 11.90 -12.56 -14.55
CA THR A 92 12.48 -13.25 -13.39
C THR A 92 13.94 -12.86 -13.20
N VAL A 93 14.45 -13.03 -11.98
CA VAL A 93 15.90 -13.16 -11.77
C VAL A 93 16.50 -14.38 -12.48
N ARG A 94 17.84 -14.45 -12.46
CA ARG A 94 18.57 -15.62 -12.95
C ARG A 94 18.38 -16.79 -11.99
N ASN A 95 18.05 -17.96 -12.55
CA ASN A 95 17.84 -19.19 -11.79
C ASN A 95 16.81 -19.01 -10.66
N ALA A 96 15.69 -18.38 -11.00
CA ALA A 96 14.60 -18.01 -10.12
C ALA A 96 13.72 -19.20 -9.68
N GLY A 97 12.82 -18.90 -8.75
CA GLY A 97 11.64 -19.69 -8.47
C GLY A 97 10.51 -19.45 -9.47
N ARG A 98 9.45 -20.25 -9.36
CA ARG A 98 8.34 -20.30 -10.34
C ARG A 98 7.10 -19.48 -9.94
N TYR A 99 7.15 -18.75 -8.84
CA TYR A 99 6.00 -18.04 -8.26
C TYR A 99 6.22 -16.54 -8.12
N ASP A 100 7.47 -16.09 -7.96
CA ASP A 100 7.82 -14.67 -7.94
C ASP A 100 7.25 -13.93 -9.16
N GLY A 101 6.49 -12.86 -8.91
CA GLY A 101 5.68 -12.14 -9.89
C GLY A 101 4.52 -12.92 -10.49
N MET A 102 4.81 -13.99 -11.24
CA MET A 102 3.82 -14.64 -12.11
C MET A 102 2.64 -15.26 -11.34
N LEU A 103 2.81 -15.59 -10.05
CA LEU A 103 1.69 -16.03 -9.20
C LEU A 103 0.57 -14.98 -9.15
N GLY A 104 0.91 -13.69 -9.08
CA GLY A 104 -0.04 -12.58 -9.07
C GLY A 104 -0.85 -12.48 -10.34
N VAL A 105 -0.17 -12.51 -11.49
CA VAL A 105 -0.78 -12.49 -12.82
C VAL A 105 -1.72 -13.69 -13.03
N LEU A 106 -1.27 -14.89 -12.62
CA LEU A 106 -2.06 -16.11 -12.74
C LEU A 106 -3.26 -16.15 -11.78
N ALA A 107 -3.11 -15.63 -10.56
CA ALA A 107 -4.23 -15.52 -9.62
C ALA A 107 -5.28 -14.51 -10.10
N ALA A 108 -4.85 -13.37 -10.67
CA ALA A 108 -5.73 -12.39 -11.29
C ALA A 108 -6.52 -12.99 -12.46
N LEU A 109 -5.87 -13.83 -13.26
CA LEU A 109 -6.52 -14.55 -14.36
C LEU A 109 -7.64 -15.46 -13.86
N GLU A 110 -7.47 -16.14 -12.72
CA GLU A 110 -8.53 -16.96 -12.12
C GLU A 110 -9.70 -16.13 -11.55
N VAL A 111 -9.47 -14.88 -11.14
CA VAL A 111 -10.57 -13.96 -10.81
C VAL A 111 -11.44 -13.74 -12.04
N VAL A 112 -10.83 -13.43 -13.18
CA VAL A 112 -11.58 -13.21 -14.43
C VAL A 112 -12.22 -14.50 -14.94
N ALA A 113 -11.52 -15.64 -14.83
CA ALA A 113 -12.08 -16.95 -15.16
C ALA A 113 -13.38 -17.22 -14.38
N PHE A 114 -13.39 -16.93 -13.08
CA PHE A 114 -14.60 -17.05 -12.25
C PHE A 114 -15.72 -16.13 -12.74
N LEU A 115 -15.43 -14.85 -13.03
CA LEU A 115 -16.43 -13.92 -13.56
C LEU A 115 -17.00 -14.39 -14.90
N HIS A 116 -16.14 -14.88 -15.79
CA HIS A 116 -16.51 -15.36 -17.12
C HIS A 116 -17.36 -16.64 -17.06
N GLU A 117 -16.94 -17.64 -16.28
CA GLU A 117 -17.66 -18.92 -16.08
C GLU A 117 -19.06 -18.69 -15.49
N HIS A 118 -19.23 -17.66 -14.66
CA HIS A 118 -20.53 -17.28 -14.06
C HIS A 118 -21.29 -16.21 -14.84
N HIS A 119 -20.79 -15.79 -16.00
CA HIS A 119 -21.39 -14.75 -16.85
C HIS A 119 -21.65 -13.43 -16.09
N LEU A 120 -20.73 -13.05 -15.22
CA LEU A 120 -20.80 -11.85 -14.41
C LEU A 120 -20.10 -10.70 -15.12
N GLN A 121 -20.78 -9.55 -15.17
CA GLN A 121 -20.21 -8.25 -15.51
C GLN A 121 -20.41 -7.34 -14.30
N LEU A 122 -19.34 -6.77 -13.79
CA LEU A 122 -19.33 -5.89 -12.61
C LEU A 122 -19.49 -4.43 -13.06
N GLU A 123 -19.74 -3.48 -12.15
CA GLU A 123 -19.84 -2.06 -12.54
C GLU A 123 -18.51 -1.53 -13.05
N GLN A 124 -17.40 -2.00 -12.47
CA GLN A 124 -16.05 -1.72 -12.94
C GLN A 124 -15.53 -2.85 -13.83
N ALA A 125 -14.72 -2.50 -14.81
CA ALA A 125 -13.97 -3.48 -15.58
C ALA A 125 -12.82 -4.07 -14.75
N ILE A 126 -12.28 -5.20 -15.18
CA ILE A 126 -11.06 -5.78 -14.62
C ILE A 126 -9.98 -5.74 -15.69
N GLU A 127 -8.86 -5.07 -15.41
CA GLU A 127 -7.67 -5.13 -16.25
C GLU A 127 -6.60 -5.97 -15.55
N ILE A 128 -5.96 -6.86 -16.29
CA ILE A 128 -4.80 -7.61 -15.82
C ILE A 128 -3.57 -7.09 -16.57
N VAL A 129 -2.49 -6.86 -15.84
CA VAL A 129 -1.18 -6.53 -16.41
C VAL A 129 -0.12 -7.53 -15.93
N GLY A 130 0.66 -8.05 -16.86
CA GLY A 130 1.96 -8.65 -16.60
C GLY A 130 3.04 -7.61 -16.91
N PHE A 131 3.56 -6.96 -15.87
CA PHE A 131 4.60 -5.95 -16.02
C PHE A 131 5.91 -6.57 -16.50
N GLY A 132 6.67 -5.78 -17.28
CA GLY A 132 8.02 -6.10 -17.69
C GLY A 132 9.10 -5.40 -16.85
N ASP A 133 10.14 -6.14 -16.48
CA ASP A 133 11.36 -5.67 -15.80
C ASP A 133 11.10 -5.11 -14.38
N GLU A 134 10.31 -5.82 -13.57
CA GLU A 134 10.23 -5.51 -12.14
C GLU A 134 11.59 -5.77 -11.48
N GLU A 135 12.20 -6.93 -11.78
CA GLU A 135 13.40 -7.45 -11.12
C GLU A 135 14.67 -6.66 -11.50
N GLY A 136 14.64 -6.00 -12.66
CA GLY A 136 15.75 -5.25 -13.22
C GLY A 136 16.99 -6.09 -13.55
N THR A 137 16.78 -7.39 -13.76
CA THR A 137 17.84 -8.38 -13.96
C THR A 137 18.69 -8.11 -15.20
N ARG A 138 18.10 -7.48 -16.22
CA ARG A 138 18.78 -7.25 -17.50
C ARG A 138 19.63 -6.00 -17.51
N PHE A 139 19.06 -4.87 -17.09
CA PHE A 139 19.63 -3.54 -17.27
C PHE A 139 20.10 -2.89 -15.96
N GLY A 140 19.94 -3.56 -14.82
CA GLY A 140 20.27 -2.99 -13.51
C GLY A 140 19.33 -1.86 -13.10
N ILE A 141 18.13 -1.81 -13.69
CA ILE A 141 17.08 -0.83 -13.47
C ILE A 141 15.78 -1.60 -13.29
N THR A 142 15.00 -1.25 -12.27
CA THR A 142 13.76 -1.93 -11.91
C THR A 142 12.53 -1.11 -12.32
N LEU A 143 11.38 -1.77 -12.43
CA LEU A 143 10.06 -1.19 -12.62
C LEU A 143 9.87 -0.48 -13.97
N LEU A 144 10.47 -0.98 -15.06
CA LEU A 144 10.33 -0.36 -16.38
C LEU A 144 8.87 -0.37 -16.84
N GLY A 145 8.24 -1.52 -16.78
CA GLY A 145 6.85 -1.74 -17.19
C GLY A 145 5.88 -0.84 -16.43
N SER A 146 5.92 -0.87 -15.11
CA SER A 146 5.02 -0.08 -14.26
C SER A 146 5.27 1.42 -14.34
N ARG A 147 6.53 1.87 -14.52
CA ARG A 147 6.83 3.30 -14.80
C ARG A 147 6.42 3.74 -16.19
N GLY A 148 6.43 2.85 -17.18
CA GLY A 148 5.85 3.11 -18.48
C GLY A 148 4.35 3.38 -18.37
N LEU A 149 3.64 2.53 -17.62
CA LEU A 149 2.20 2.66 -17.40
C LEU A 149 1.83 3.92 -16.60
N THR A 150 2.64 4.33 -15.62
CA THR A 150 2.42 5.57 -14.85
C THR A 150 2.95 6.82 -15.55
N GLY A 151 3.61 6.69 -16.71
CA GLY A 151 4.23 7.80 -17.41
C GLY A 151 5.42 8.43 -16.68
N THR A 152 6.02 7.73 -15.70
CA THR A 152 7.17 8.21 -14.91
C THR A 152 8.48 7.54 -15.31
N TRP A 153 8.59 7.17 -16.60
CA TRP A 153 9.77 6.62 -17.25
C TRP A 153 10.88 7.68 -17.44
N PRO A 154 12.07 7.51 -16.86
CA PRO A 154 13.20 8.43 -17.04
C PRO A 154 13.81 8.41 -18.45
N ASP A 155 14.10 9.59 -19.00
CA ASP A 155 14.64 9.76 -20.37
C ASP A 155 15.97 9.01 -20.60
N ASN A 156 16.81 8.90 -19.57
CA ASN A 156 18.14 8.29 -19.70
C ASN A 156 18.11 6.76 -19.79
N TRP A 157 16.99 6.11 -19.46
CA TRP A 157 16.91 4.64 -19.41
C TRP A 157 17.07 3.99 -20.78
N LEU A 158 16.66 4.66 -21.86
CA LEU A 158 16.83 4.15 -23.23
C LEU A 158 18.29 3.82 -23.57
N ALA A 159 19.24 4.55 -22.96
CA ALA A 159 20.67 4.40 -23.19
C ALA A 159 21.34 3.40 -22.23
N CYS A 160 20.62 2.89 -21.22
CA CYS A 160 21.18 1.93 -20.29
C CYS A 160 21.36 0.57 -20.97
N GLU A 161 22.53 -0.04 -20.78
CA GLU A 161 22.96 -1.24 -21.48
C GLU A 161 22.96 -2.46 -20.56
N ASP A 162 22.61 -3.61 -21.13
CA ASP A 162 22.81 -4.91 -20.49
C ASP A 162 24.28 -5.35 -20.56
N ALA A 163 24.60 -6.49 -19.94
CA ALA A 163 25.96 -7.03 -19.91
C ALA A 163 26.53 -7.37 -21.31
N ALA A 164 25.69 -7.43 -22.35
CA ALA A 164 26.11 -7.67 -23.73
C ALA A 164 26.24 -6.36 -24.54
N GLY A 165 26.02 -5.20 -23.93
CA GLY A 165 26.07 -3.89 -24.60
C GLY A 165 24.81 -3.58 -25.43
N ILE A 166 23.70 -4.33 -25.23
CA ILE A 166 22.42 -3.99 -25.86
C ILE A 166 21.73 -2.97 -24.97
N SER A 167 21.37 -1.81 -25.51
CA SER A 167 20.61 -0.80 -24.77
C SER A 167 19.13 -1.16 -24.63
N VAL A 168 18.43 -0.59 -23.65
CA VAL A 168 16.96 -0.72 -23.52
C VAL A 168 16.27 -0.33 -24.83
N GLY A 169 16.69 0.78 -25.45
CA GLY A 169 16.16 1.21 -26.75
C GLY A 169 16.37 0.16 -27.86
N GLN A 170 17.55 -0.47 -27.92
CA GLN A 170 17.80 -1.55 -28.87
C GLN A 170 16.99 -2.81 -28.56
N ALA A 171 16.79 -3.14 -27.28
CA ALA A 171 15.96 -4.27 -26.87
C ALA A 171 14.49 -4.10 -27.26
N LEU A 172 13.93 -2.88 -27.10
CA LEU A 172 12.60 -2.52 -27.60
C LEU A 172 12.49 -2.73 -29.11
N VAL A 173 13.44 -2.22 -29.89
CA VAL A 173 13.49 -2.43 -31.35
C VAL A 173 13.57 -3.92 -31.70
N ASN A 174 14.42 -4.68 -31.01
CA ASN A 174 14.57 -6.12 -31.24
C ASN A 174 13.27 -6.89 -30.95
N ALA A 175 12.50 -6.43 -29.95
CA ALA A 175 11.20 -6.97 -29.60
C ALA A 175 10.04 -6.47 -30.48
N GLY A 176 10.32 -5.56 -31.44
CA GLY A 176 9.33 -5.03 -32.37
C GLY A 176 8.60 -3.77 -31.90
N PHE A 177 9.06 -3.13 -30.82
CA PHE A 177 8.52 -1.88 -30.30
C PHE A 177 9.27 -0.65 -30.85
N ASP A 178 8.62 0.50 -30.79
CA ASP A 178 9.21 1.79 -31.16
C ASP A 178 9.59 2.58 -29.89
N PRO A 179 10.90 2.74 -29.59
CA PRO A 179 11.36 3.47 -28.40
C PRO A 179 10.86 4.91 -28.32
N SER A 180 10.52 5.54 -29.45
CA SER A 180 9.99 6.91 -29.47
C SER A 180 8.54 7.00 -28.96
N ARG A 181 7.87 5.85 -28.81
CA ARG A 181 6.45 5.75 -28.41
C ARG A 181 6.24 5.29 -26.97
N ILE A 182 7.29 5.16 -26.15
CA ILE A 182 7.18 4.74 -24.74
C ILE A 182 6.10 5.53 -23.98
N GLN A 183 6.03 6.84 -24.20
CA GLN A 183 5.04 7.71 -23.54
C GLN A 183 3.58 7.32 -23.84
N SER A 184 3.32 6.57 -24.92
CA SER A 184 1.97 6.07 -25.23
C SER A 184 1.53 4.87 -24.40
N ALA A 185 2.41 4.29 -23.58
CA ALA A 185 2.04 3.30 -22.57
C ALA A 185 1.37 3.95 -21.34
N ALA A 186 1.58 5.25 -21.13
CA ALA A 186 1.03 5.96 -19.98
C ALA A 186 -0.50 5.96 -20.00
N ARG A 187 -1.11 5.66 -18.84
CA ARG A 187 -2.57 5.62 -18.64
C ARG A 187 -3.05 6.81 -17.84
N SER A 188 -4.28 7.25 -18.10
CA SER A 188 -4.89 8.40 -17.40
C SER A 188 -5.32 8.01 -15.99
N PRO A 189 -5.19 8.88 -14.97
CA PRO A 189 -5.60 8.59 -13.59
C PRO A 189 -7.06 8.13 -13.45
N GLU A 190 -7.95 8.54 -14.35
CA GLU A 190 -9.37 8.17 -14.34
C GLU A 190 -9.65 6.74 -14.83
N GLU A 191 -8.67 6.08 -15.47
CA GLU A 191 -8.85 4.75 -16.04
C GLU A 191 -8.93 3.65 -14.98
N PHE A 192 -8.25 3.84 -13.85
CA PHE A 192 -8.22 2.88 -12.75
C PHE A 192 -8.74 3.48 -11.44
N SER A 193 -9.48 2.67 -10.67
CA SER A 193 -9.92 3.04 -9.31
C SER A 193 -8.93 2.56 -8.25
N ALA A 194 -8.23 1.45 -8.53
CA ALA A 194 -7.31 0.80 -7.62
C ALA A 194 -6.38 -0.15 -8.38
N TYR A 195 -5.26 -0.46 -7.75
CA TYR A 195 -4.38 -1.55 -8.13
C TYR A 195 -4.28 -2.59 -7.00
N LEU A 196 -4.41 -3.86 -7.36
CA LEU A 196 -4.17 -4.96 -6.45
C LEU A 196 -3.07 -5.88 -6.99
N GLU A 197 -2.17 -6.25 -6.08
CA GLU A 197 -1.07 -7.17 -6.38
C GLU A 197 -1.10 -8.34 -5.40
N LEU A 198 -1.18 -9.56 -5.93
CA LEU A 198 -0.98 -10.77 -5.16
C LEU A 198 0.45 -11.24 -5.38
N HIS A 199 1.17 -11.52 -4.31
CA HIS A 199 2.58 -11.87 -4.40
C HIS A 199 2.96 -12.90 -3.34
N ILE A 200 4.06 -13.62 -3.54
CA ILE A 200 4.65 -14.39 -2.43
C ILE A 200 5.27 -13.42 -1.41
N GLU A 201 5.31 -13.81 -0.14
CA GLU A 201 5.87 -12.96 0.93
C GLU A 201 7.37 -12.67 0.74
N GLN A 202 8.11 -13.62 0.14
CA GLN A 202 9.57 -13.61 0.07
C GLN A 202 10.25 -13.51 1.46
N GLY A 203 9.51 -13.92 2.49
CA GLY A 203 9.90 -13.85 3.89
C GLY A 203 9.27 -14.99 4.70
N PRO A 204 9.73 -15.20 5.95
CA PRO A 204 9.32 -16.32 6.78
C PRO A 204 8.18 -15.98 7.77
N VAL A 205 7.59 -14.79 7.71
CA VAL A 205 6.65 -14.31 8.73
C VAL A 205 5.35 -15.11 8.71
N LEU A 206 4.72 -15.28 7.54
CA LEU A 206 3.48 -16.07 7.40
C LEU A 206 3.71 -17.54 7.72
N GLU A 207 4.88 -18.08 7.37
CA GLU A 207 5.25 -19.45 7.75
C GLU A 207 5.36 -19.61 9.27
N ARG A 208 6.06 -18.70 9.96
CA ARG A 208 6.18 -18.70 11.43
C ARG A 208 4.84 -18.53 12.12
N GLU A 209 3.96 -17.72 11.55
CA GLU A 209 2.60 -17.46 12.04
C GLU A 209 1.60 -18.55 11.65
N ASN A 210 2.03 -19.53 10.84
CA ASN A 210 1.21 -20.57 10.24
C ASN A 210 -0.06 -20.01 9.58
N LEU A 211 0.10 -18.95 8.80
CA LEU A 211 -0.95 -18.34 7.98
C LEU A 211 -0.63 -18.52 6.51
N ALA A 212 -1.66 -18.74 5.69
CA ALA A 212 -1.50 -18.81 4.25
C ALA A 212 -1.31 -17.41 3.63
N LEU A 213 -2.03 -16.43 4.18
CA LEU A 213 -2.15 -15.10 3.60
C LEU A 213 -1.84 -13.96 4.58
N GLY A 214 -1.32 -12.87 4.05
CA GLY A 214 -1.08 -11.62 4.76
C GLY A 214 -1.54 -10.38 3.98
N VAL A 215 -1.86 -9.30 4.69
CA VAL A 215 -2.15 -7.99 4.11
C VAL A 215 -0.90 -7.13 4.18
N VAL A 216 -0.45 -6.64 3.03
CA VAL A 216 0.71 -5.73 3.02
C VAL A 216 0.31 -4.35 3.52
N THR A 217 1.03 -3.81 4.49
CA THR A 217 0.77 -2.47 5.03
C THR A 217 1.47 -1.37 4.25
N ALA A 218 2.71 -1.64 3.85
CA ALA A 218 3.56 -0.75 3.07
C ALA A 218 4.69 -1.57 2.44
N ILE A 219 5.28 -1.03 1.37
CA ILE A 219 6.55 -1.48 0.84
C ILE A 219 7.64 -0.63 1.48
N ASN A 220 8.67 -1.29 2.03
CA ASN A 220 9.70 -0.60 2.78
C ASN A 220 10.45 0.41 1.92
N GLY A 221 10.61 1.62 2.47
CA GLY A 221 11.60 2.58 1.99
C GLY A 221 13.00 2.07 2.32
N ALA A 222 13.99 2.55 1.59
CA ALA A 222 15.38 2.14 1.79
C ALA A 222 16.37 3.28 1.63
N ARG A 223 17.46 3.19 2.38
CA ARG A 223 18.69 3.95 2.17
C ARG A 223 19.85 2.97 2.07
N ARG A 224 20.68 3.12 1.05
CA ARG A 224 21.95 2.42 0.97
C ARG A 224 23.11 3.39 0.96
N LEU A 225 24.06 3.11 1.84
CA LEU A 225 25.23 3.95 2.07
C LEU A 225 26.51 3.18 1.79
N LYS A 226 27.49 3.91 1.28
CA LYS A 226 28.90 3.51 1.32
C LYS A 226 29.54 4.26 2.49
N CYS A 227 30.08 3.52 3.45
CA CYS A 227 30.65 4.04 4.67
C CYS A 227 32.14 3.73 4.71
N ARG A 228 32.93 4.62 5.31
CA ARG A 228 34.39 4.50 5.33
C ARG A 228 34.97 4.93 6.67
N PHE A 229 35.73 4.05 7.29
CA PHE A 229 36.60 4.37 8.43
C PHE A 229 38.04 4.51 7.94
N VAL A 230 38.71 5.59 8.35
CA VAL A 230 40.14 5.81 8.06
C VAL A 230 40.91 5.94 9.36
N GLY A 231 41.83 5.02 9.57
CA GLY A 231 42.77 4.99 10.67
C GLY A 231 44.20 5.15 10.18
N GLU A 232 45.11 4.33 10.70
CA GLU A 232 46.53 4.38 10.34
C GLU A 232 47.10 2.97 10.22
N ALA A 233 47.63 2.65 9.05
CA ALA A 233 48.26 1.36 8.82
C ALA A 233 49.58 1.25 9.59
N GLY A 234 49.84 0.08 10.16
CA GLY A 234 51.04 -0.15 10.96
C GLY A 234 51.37 -1.63 11.09
N HIS A 235 52.61 -1.95 11.45
CA HIS A 235 53.02 -3.35 11.61
C HIS A 235 52.42 -3.96 12.88
N ALA A 236 51.69 -5.07 12.74
CA ALA A 236 50.89 -5.67 13.81
C ALA A 236 51.70 -6.13 15.03
N GLY A 237 52.99 -6.44 14.84
CA GLY A 237 53.87 -6.87 15.93
C GLY A 237 54.63 -5.74 16.65
N THR A 238 54.72 -4.54 16.06
CA THR A 238 55.61 -3.49 16.58
C THR A 238 54.88 -2.23 17.02
N VAL A 239 53.66 -1.98 16.53
CA VAL A 239 52.83 -0.86 17.01
C VAL A 239 52.09 -1.30 18.29
N PRO A 240 52.37 -0.65 19.45
CA PRO A 240 51.69 -0.95 20.71
C PRO A 240 50.18 -0.73 20.62
N MET A 241 49.39 -1.52 21.36
CA MET A 241 47.93 -1.43 21.35
C MET A 241 47.38 -0.04 21.71
N THR A 242 48.05 0.66 22.63
CA THR A 242 47.60 1.95 23.18
C THR A 242 47.62 3.11 22.18
N ILE A 243 48.30 2.95 21.03
CA ILE A 243 48.46 4.01 20.04
C ILE A 243 47.89 3.65 18.67
N ARG A 244 47.21 2.50 18.55
CA ARG A 244 46.64 2.06 17.26
C ARG A 244 45.43 2.90 16.90
N LYS A 245 45.34 3.27 15.63
CA LYS A 245 44.14 3.80 14.98
C LYS A 245 43.62 2.73 14.02
N ASP A 246 43.11 1.65 14.58
CA ASP A 246 42.69 0.46 13.82
C ASP A 246 41.29 0.68 13.23
N ALA A 247 41.22 0.83 11.91
CA ALA A 247 39.96 1.08 11.20
C ALA A 247 39.00 -0.13 11.25
N LEU A 248 39.54 -1.36 11.26
CA LEU A 248 38.73 -2.57 11.33
C LEU A 248 38.12 -2.76 12.71
N ALA A 249 38.86 -2.44 13.77
CA ALA A 249 38.32 -2.46 15.13
C ALA A 249 37.22 -1.40 15.34
N ALA A 250 37.31 -0.26 14.65
CA ALA A 250 36.24 0.76 14.62
C ALA A 250 34.99 0.23 13.89
N ALA A 251 35.17 -0.28 12.67
CA ALA A 251 34.08 -0.84 11.88
C ALA A 251 33.39 -2.03 12.59
N ALA A 252 34.15 -2.93 13.22
CA ALA A 252 33.61 -4.06 13.97
C ALA A 252 32.73 -3.63 15.15
N ASN A 253 33.14 -2.61 15.90
CA ASN A 253 32.33 -2.06 16.97
C ASN A 253 31.02 -1.50 16.42
N TRP A 254 31.09 -0.71 15.34
CA TRP A 254 29.91 -0.15 14.71
C TRP A 254 28.95 -1.20 14.14
N MET A 255 29.45 -2.28 13.52
CA MET A 255 28.61 -3.38 13.03
C MET A 255 27.80 -4.04 14.14
N THR A 256 28.42 -4.30 15.30
CA THR A 256 27.70 -4.86 16.46
C THR A 256 26.69 -3.88 17.06
N TYR A 257 26.99 -2.57 16.99
CA TYR A 257 26.03 -1.54 17.39
C TYR A 257 24.84 -1.48 16.42
N ILE A 258 25.07 -1.54 15.10
CA ILE A 258 24.00 -1.56 14.09
C ILE A 258 23.01 -2.68 14.37
N GLU A 259 23.49 -3.91 14.57
CA GLU A 259 22.63 -5.07 14.84
C GLU A 259 21.80 -4.86 16.13
N SER A 260 22.46 -4.50 17.23
CA SER A 260 21.79 -4.34 18.54
C SER A 260 20.83 -3.15 18.60
N ALA A 261 21.22 -1.99 18.05
CA ALA A 261 20.40 -0.79 18.04
C ALA A 261 19.17 -0.97 17.14
N THR A 262 19.32 -1.63 15.99
CA THR A 262 18.20 -1.89 15.07
C THR A 262 17.20 -2.86 15.69
N ALA A 263 17.67 -3.98 16.26
CA ALA A 263 16.81 -4.96 16.92
C ALA A 263 16.03 -4.35 18.11
N ALA A 264 16.61 -3.36 18.79
CA ALA A 264 15.95 -2.65 19.88
C ALA A 264 15.01 -1.52 19.43
N TYR A 265 15.12 -1.06 18.18
CA TYR A 265 14.35 0.08 17.67
C TYR A 265 12.90 -0.29 17.38
N ALA A 266 12.67 -1.25 16.47
CA ALA A 266 11.35 -1.75 16.11
C ALA A 266 11.45 -3.12 15.41
N PRO A 267 10.41 -3.96 15.46
CA PRO A 267 10.45 -5.29 14.83
C PRO A 267 10.37 -5.26 13.30
N ASP A 268 9.92 -4.15 12.70
CA ASP A 268 9.66 -3.97 11.27
C ASP A 268 10.73 -3.16 10.53
N ILE A 269 11.78 -2.71 11.24
CA ILE A 269 12.95 -2.04 10.65
C ILE A 269 14.14 -3.01 10.59
N VAL A 270 14.89 -2.95 9.50
CA VAL A 270 16.10 -3.77 9.32
C VAL A 270 17.27 -2.90 8.87
N ALA A 271 18.47 -3.25 9.31
CA ALA A 271 19.71 -2.60 8.92
C ALA A 271 20.79 -3.67 8.76
N THR A 272 21.46 -3.69 7.61
CA THR A 272 22.39 -4.75 7.25
C THR A 272 23.69 -4.18 6.70
N VAL A 273 24.82 -4.68 7.21
CA VAL A 273 26.12 -4.50 6.57
C VAL A 273 26.37 -5.67 5.63
N GLY A 274 26.17 -5.43 4.33
CA GLY A 274 26.21 -6.48 3.32
C GLY A 274 27.58 -6.71 2.67
N SER A 275 28.50 -5.74 2.78
CA SER A 275 29.84 -5.84 2.21
C SER A 275 30.87 -5.13 3.06
N LEU A 276 32.09 -5.65 3.06
CA LEU A 276 33.22 -5.09 3.79
C LEU A 276 34.51 -5.30 2.99
N GLN A 277 35.27 -4.24 2.81
CA GLN A 277 36.60 -4.23 2.24
C GLN A 277 37.58 -3.67 3.28
N CYS A 278 38.55 -4.49 3.67
CA CYS A 278 39.57 -4.13 4.65
C CYS A 278 40.92 -3.92 3.97
N LEU A 279 41.51 -2.73 4.11
CA LEU A 279 42.74 -2.33 3.42
C LEU A 279 43.90 -2.14 4.41
N PRO A 280 45.12 -2.65 4.10
CA PRO A 280 45.51 -3.33 2.87
C PRO A 280 45.14 -4.82 2.80
N GLY A 281 44.54 -5.39 3.86
CA GLY A 281 44.09 -6.79 3.88
C GLY A 281 45.20 -7.81 4.18
N ALA A 282 46.34 -7.38 4.70
CA ALA A 282 47.44 -8.25 5.10
C ALA A 282 47.35 -8.64 6.59
N ALA A 283 47.53 -9.93 6.90
CA ALA A 283 47.35 -10.47 8.26
C ALA A 283 48.28 -9.85 9.32
N ASN A 284 49.43 -9.32 8.92
CA ASN A 284 50.43 -8.70 9.81
C ASN A 284 50.41 -7.16 9.76
N VAL A 285 49.36 -6.54 9.21
CA VAL A 285 49.21 -5.09 9.10
C VAL A 285 47.91 -4.65 9.77
N ILE A 286 48.00 -3.65 10.64
CA ILE A 286 46.84 -2.97 11.22
C ILE A 286 46.09 -2.29 10.08
N PRO A 287 44.78 -2.54 9.92
CA PRO A 287 43.98 -1.92 8.86
C PRO A 287 43.94 -0.39 9.00
N GLY A 288 44.42 0.30 7.97
CA GLY A 288 44.39 1.76 7.88
C GLY A 288 43.08 2.29 7.28
N GLU A 289 42.34 1.44 6.55
CA GLU A 289 41.06 1.84 5.96
C GLU A 289 40.12 0.64 5.89
N VAL A 290 38.83 0.89 6.17
CA VAL A 290 37.75 -0.06 5.93
C VAL A 290 36.62 0.65 5.22
N VAL A 291 36.17 0.07 4.12
CA VAL A 291 34.97 0.49 3.37
C VAL A 291 33.92 -0.58 3.55
N LEU A 292 32.69 -0.19 3.89
CA LEU A 292 31.57 -1.11 4.09
C LEU A 292 30.27 -0.49 3.59
N THR A 293 29.26 -1.32 3.35
CA THR A 293 27.91 -0.84 3.01
C THR A 293 26.97 -0.88 4.21
N LEU A 294 25.96 -0.03 4.20
CA LEU A 294 24.81 -0.08 5.11
C LEU A 294 23.53 -0.01 4.28
N ASP A 295 22.66 -1.01 4.38
CA ASP A 295 21.29 -1.04 3.80
C ASP A 295 20.30 -0.98 4.96
N ILE A 296 19.54 0.10 5.08
CA ILE A 296 18.46 0.26 6.08
C ILE A 296 17.13 0.29 5.35
N ARG A 297 16.16 -0.47 5.85
CA ARG A 297 14.79 -0.51 5.31
C ARG A 297 13.74 -0.39 6.40
N SER A 298 12.68 0.35 6.12
CA SER A 298 11.58 0.61 7.06
C SER A 298 10.27 0.87 6.32
N PRO A 299 9.11 0.50 6.87
CA PRO A 299 7.81 0.90 6.33
C PRO A 299 7.48 2.36 6.62
N ARG A 300 8.30 3.05 7.43
CA ARG A 300 8.11 4.44 7.86
C ARG A 300 9.41 5.22 7.68
N ASP A 301 9.38 6.21 6.80
CA ASP A 301 10.56 7.04 6.49
C ASP A 301 11.08 7.79 7.72
N ALA A 302 10.19 8.29 8.59
CA ALA A 302 10.60 8.98 9.81
C ALA A 302 11.43 8.09 10.76
N ASP A 303 11.03 6.82 10.88
CA ASP A 303 11.75 5.83 11.70
C ASP A 303 13.08 5.44 11.06
N LEU A 304 13.12 5.34 9.74
CA LEU A 304 14.36 5.12 9.00
C LEU A 304 15.36 6.23 9.26
N GLU A 305 14.97 7.49 9.06
CA GLU A 305 15.85 8.65 9.22
C GLU A 305 16.32 8.80 10.67
N ALA A 306 15.46 8.52 11.66
CA ALA A 306 15.82 8.53 13.07
C ALA A 306 16.86 7.44 13.41
N LEU A 307 16.65 6.20 12.97
CA LEU A 307 17.61 5.12 13.17
C LEU A 307 18.93 5.44 12.44
N LEU A 308 18.88 5.86 11.18
CA LEU A 308 20.07 6.21 10.40
C LEU A 308 20.88 7.31 11.11
N GLY A 309 20.24 8.37 11.59
CA GLY A 309 20.89 9.43 12.34
C GLY A 309 21.62 8.91 13.60
N ASN A 310 20.99 8.00 14.34
CA ASN A 310 21.61 7.36 15.50
C ASN A 310 22.82 6.50 15.11
N LEU A 311 22.70 5.66 14.08
CA LEU A 311 23.77 4.81 13.60
C LEU A 311 24.98 5.62 13.11
N LEU A 312 24.76 6.70 12.35
CA LEU A 312 25.83 7.57 11.87
C LEU A 312 26.49 8.36 13.01
N SER A 313 25.72 8.81 13.99
CA SER A 313 26.25 9.49 15.18
C SER A 313 27.17 8.57 15.99
N GLU A 314 26.77 7.31 16.18
CA GLU A 314 27.61 6.32 16.87
C GLU A 314 28.90 6.02 16.09
N ALA A 315 28.84 5.90 14.76
CA ALA A 315 30.03 5.71 13.93
C ALA A 315 31.07 6.82 14.13
N GLN A 316 30.61 8.07 14.17
CA GLN A 316 31.46 9.24 14.43
C GLN A 316 32.08 9.20 15.83
N GLN A 317 31.31 8.80 16.86
CA GLN A 317 31.81 8.66 18.23
C GLN A 317 32.88 7.56 18.34
N ILE A 318 32.63 6.39 17.74
CA ILE A 318 33.59 5.27 17.70
C ILE A 318 34.88 5.70 16.99
N ALA A 319 34.78 6.39 15.86
CA ALA A 319 35.93 6.89 15.13
C ALA A 319 36.76 7.86 15.99
N ALA A 320 36.11 8.84 16.62
CA ALA A 320 36.76 9.82 17.48
C ALA A 320 37.48 9.17 18.68
N GLN A 321 36.84 8.22 19.36
CA GLN A 321 37.43 7.49 20.50
C GLN A 321 38.68 6.68 20.10
N ARG A 322 38.77 6.26 18.84
CA ARG A 322 39.87 5.45 18.31
C ARG A 322 40.93 6.27 17.54
N GLY A 323 40.78 7.60 17.50
CA GLY A 323 41.67 8.46 16.72
C GLY A 323 41.60 8.20 15.20
N ALA A 324 40.48 7.68 14.71
CA ALA A 324 40.16 7.46 13.31
C ALA A 324 39.16 8.52 12.83
N THR A 325 38.86 8.52 11.52
CA THR A 325 37.77 9.32 10.94
C THR A 325 36.71 8.42 10.32
N PHE A 326 35.49 8.95 10.21
CA PHE A 326 34.35 8.27 9.58
C PHE A 326 33.71 9.20 8.54
N ASP A 327 33.30 8.64 7.42
CA ASP A 327 32.64 9.31 6.31
C ASP A 327 31.60 8.38 5.67
N SER A 328 30.54 8.93 5.09
CA SER A 328 29.46 8.15 4.48
C SER A 328 28.79 8.88 3.34
N GLU A 329 28.42 8.13 2.29
CA GLU A 329 27.72 8.62 1.11
C GLU A 329 26.47 7.78 0.86
N ILE A 330 25.31 8.42 0.76
CA ILE A 330 24.06 7.77 0.33
C ILE A 330 24.09 7.68 -1.20
N TYR A 331 24.08 6.46 -1.75
CA TYR A 331 24.06 6.24 -3.20
C TYR A 331 22.72 5.69 -3.71
N TYR A 332 21.82 5.30 -2.81
CA TYR A 332 20.47 4.84 -3.15
C TYR A 332 19.48 5.30 -2.08
N SER A 333 18.35 5.85 -2.53
CA SER A 333 17.29 6.36 -1.67
C SER A 333 15.93 6.13 -2.35
N ILE A 334 15.02 5.47 -1.64
CA ILE A 334 13.63 5.34 -2.03
C ILE A 334 12.73 5.52 -0.80
N PRO A 335 11.65 6.30 -0.88
CA PRO A 335 10.70 6.44 0.22
C PRO A 335 9.86 5.17 0.40
N ALA A 336 9.32 4.98 1.60
CA ALA A 336 8.33 3.93 1.83
C ALA A 336 7.05 4.18 1.03
N THR A 337 6.42 3.11 0.54
CA THR A 337 5.16 3.18 -0.21
C THR A 337 4.03 2.58 0.63
N PRO A 338 3.17 3.40 1.26
CA PRO A 338 2.04 2.89 2.02
C PRO A 338 0.99 2.27 1.08
N CYS A 339 0.43 1.11 1.47
CA CYS A 339 -0.78 0.59 0.83
C CYS A 339 -2.00 1.40 1.30
N ASP A 340 -3.01 1.53 0.44
CA ASP A 340 -4.24 2.25 0.74
C ASP A 340 -5.01 1.60 1.91
N ALA A 341 -5.48 2.42 2.84
CA ALA A 341 -6.15 1.94 4.05
C ALA A 341 -7.52 1.29 3.75
N GLY A 342 -8.23 1.75 2.72
CA GLY A 342 -9.47 1.15 2.24
C GLY A 342 -9.23 -0.25 1.68
N LEU A 343 -8.27 -0.39 0.78
CA LEU A 343 -7.88 -1.67 0.18
C LEU A 343 -7.37 -2.65 1.23
N GLN A 344 -6.55 -2.21 2.19
CA GLN A 344 -6.11 -3.03 3.33
C GLN A 344 -7.29 -3.56 4.15
N ARG A 345 -8.34 -2.76 4.39
CA ARG A 345 -9.55 -3.22 5.10
C ARG A 345 -10.31 -4.29 4.30
N GLN A 346 -10.42 -4.12 2.98
CA GLN A 346 -11.10 -5.11 2.13
C GLN A 346 -10.34 -6.44 2.10
N LEU A 347 -9.02 -6.39 1.93
CA LEU A 347 -8.15 -7.56 1.98
C LEU A 347 -8.20 -8.24 3.34
N THR A 348 -8.12 -7.47 4.44
CA THR A 348 -8.25 -7.99 5.81
C THR A 348 -9.54 -8.76 6.00
N SER A 349 -10.67 -8.21 5.53
CA SER A 349 -11.97 -8.86 5.65
C SER A 349 -12.05 -10.15 4.82
N ALA A 350 -11.52 -10.15 3.59
CA ALA A 350 -11.54 -11.31 2.72
C ALA A 350 -10.65 -12.44 3.25
N ILE A 351 -9.42 -12.11 3.65
CA ILE A 351 -8.46 -13.06 4.25
C ILE A 351 -9.02 -13.67 5.53
N ALA A 352 -9.55 -12.85 6.45
CA ALA A 352 -10.14 -13.36 7.68
C ALA A 352 -11.32 -14.31 7.43
N SER A 353 -12.04 -14.15 6.31
CA SER A 353 -13.15 -15.04 5.96
C SER A 353 -12.71 -16.44 5.50
N VAL A 354 -11.51 -16.57 4.93
CA VAL A 354 -11.00 -17.84 4.40
C VAL A 354 -10.05 -18.57 5.35
N GLN A 355 -9.27 -17.83 6.16
CA GLN A 355 -8.27 -18.41 7.07
C GLN A 355 -8.53 -18.10 8.56
N GLY A 356 -9.61 -17.40 8.89
CA GLY A 356 -10.07 -17.13 10.26
C GLY A 356 -9.46 -15.90 10.94
N ARG A 357 -8.23 -15.51 10.58
CA ARG A 357 -7.60 -14.25 11.03
C ARG A 357 -6.78 -13.61 9.90
N SER A 358 -6.54 -12.31 10.00
CA SER A 358 -5.62 -11.61 9.11
C SER A 358 -4.35 -11.20 9.88
N LEU A 359 -3.21 -11.23 9.20
CA LEU A 359 -1.97 -10.63 9.67
C LEU A 359 -1.60 -9.51 8.71
N SER A 360 -1.22 -8.37 9.27
CA SER A 360 -0.70 -7.23 8.51
C SER A 360 0.80 -7.14 8.71
N LEU A 361 1.55 -7.00 7.62
CA LEU A 361 3.02 -6.96 7.61
C LEU A 361 3.52 -6.09 6.45
N PRO A 362 4.68 -5.43 6.56
CA PRO A 362 5.25 -4.71 5.42
C PRO A 362 5.93 -5.67 4.43
N SER A 363 6.08 -5.22 3.18
CA SER A 363 6.99 -5.87 2.23
C SER A 363 8.41 -5.35 2.42
N GLY A 364 9.36 -6.29 2.54
CA GLY A 364 10.80 -5.97 2.56
C GLY A 364 11.44 -5.82 1.17
N ALA A 365 10.72 -6.23 0.12
CA ALA A 365 11.18 -6.24 -1.27
C ALA A 365 10.47 -5.16 -2.10
N GLY A 366 11.06 -4.82 -3.25
CA GLY A 366 10.40 -3.95 -4.23
C GLY A 366 9.29 -4.70 -4.96
N HIS A 367 8.31 -3.96 -5.47
CA HIS A 367 7.24 -4.46 -6.34
C HIS A 367 6.78 -3.35 -7.28
N ASP A 368 6.08 -3.72 -8.36
CA ASP A 368 5.46 -2.77 -9.30
C ASP A 368 4.53 -1.77 -8.60
N ALA A 369 3.85 -2.19 -7.52
CA ALA A 369 3.07 -1.33 -6.63
C ALA A 369 3.79 -0.03 -6.22
N ILE A 370 5.12 0.01 -6.12
CA ILE A 370 5.89 1.23 -5.83
C ILE A 370 5.64 2.31 -6.90
N ALA A 371 5.70 1.94 -8.17
CA ALA A 371 5.47 2.86 -9.27
C ALA A 371 3.98 3.22 -9.35
N ILE A 372 3.11 2.21 -9.27
CA ILE A 372 1.65 2.38 -9.42
C ILE A 372 1.05 3.29 -8.34
N ALA A 373 1.57 3.25 -7.12
CA ALA A 373 1.14 4.10 -6.00
C ALA A 373 1.32 5.61 -6.24
N GLN A 374 2.06 6.01 -7.27
CA GLN A 374 2.20 7.43 -7.66
C GLN A 374 0.92 7.99 -8.26
N LEU A 375 0.05 7.15 -8.81
CA LEU A 375 -1.19 7.57 -9.48
C LEU A 375 -2.45 6.94 -8.90
N TRP A 376 -2.40 5.70 -8.42
CA TRP A 376 -3.58 4.98 -7.95
C TRP A 376 -3.42 4.39 -6.55
N PRO A 377 -4.52 4.23 -5.79
CA PRO A 377 -4.51 3.46 -4.54
C PRO A 377 -4.01 2.03 -4.79
N VAL A 378 -3.06 1.55 -3.99
CA VAL A 378 -2.51 0.19 -4.10
C VAL A 378 -2.84 -0.65 -2.88
N GLY A 379 -3.13 -1.93 -3.08
CA GLY A 379 -3.25 -2.91 -2.00
C GLY A 379 -2.56 -4.21 -2.41
N MET A 380 -1.88 -4.87 -1.47
CA MET A 380 -1.23 -6.15 -1.78
C MET A 380 -1.60 -7.27 -0.81
N MET A 381 -1.67 -8.48 -1.36
CA MET A 381 -1.90 -9.72 -0.62
C MET A 381 -0.67 -10.61 -0.73
N PHE A 382 -0.09 -10.98 0.40
CA PHE A 382 0.97 -11.97 0.43
C PHE A 382 0.43 -13.39 0.55
N VAL A 383 1.12 -14.31 -0.13
CA VAL A 383 0.99 -15.76 0.01
C VAL A 383 2.27 -16.29 0.68
N ARG A 384 2.12 -17.17 1.66
CA ARG A 384 3.22 -17.84 2.34
C ARG A 384 4.12 -18.57 1.34
N CYS A 385 5.44 -18.45 1.54
CA CYS A 385 6.46 -19.20 0.82
C CYS A 385 7.30 -20.04 1.79
N GLU A 386 7.67 -21.26 1.39
CA GLU A 386 8.45 -22.19 2.22
C GLU A 386 9.78 -21.56 2.65
N ARG A 387 10.01 -21.50 3.96
CA ARG A 387 11.18 -20.90 4.61
C ARG A 387 11.47 -19.44 4.23
N GLY A 388 10.53 -18.76 3.57
CA GLY A 388 10.77 -17.44 2.97
C GLY A 388 11.83 -17.44 1.86
N ILE A 389 12.05 -18.57 1.19
CA ILE A 389 13.01 -18.64 0.08
C ILE A 389 12.40 -17.95 -1.14
N SER A 390 13.11 -16.98 -1.71
CA SER A 390 12.80 -16.34 -3.00
C SER A 390 14.07 -16.18 -3.82
N HIS A 391 13.93 -15.80 -5.10
CA HIS A 391 15.08 -15.61 -6.01
C HIS A 391 15.97 -16.85 -6.10
N HIS A 392 15.37 -18.03 -5.95
CA HIS A 392 16.06 -19.31 -5.86
C HIS A 392 15.15 -20.45 -6.36
N PRO A 393 15.67 -21.50 -7.01
CA PRO A 393 14.83 -22.58 -7.56
C PRO A 393 14.08 -23.43 -6.54
N ALA A 394 14.36 -23.22 -5.25
CA ALA A 394 13.70 -23.92 -4.14
C ALA A 394 12.52 -23.12 -3.56
N GLU A 395 12.21 -21.95 -4.13
CA GLU A 395 10.99 -21.22 -3.86
C GLU A 395 9.77 -22.13 -4.08
N SER A 396 8.87 -22.14 -3.10
CA SER A 396 7.80 -23.12 -3.04
C SER A 396 6.57 -22.52 -2.38
N VAL A 397 5.45 -22.63 -3.08
CA VAL A 397 4.10 -22.36 -2.58
C VAL A 397 3.30 -23.66 -2.68
N ILE A 398 2.44 -23.92 -1.70
CA ILE A 398 1.60 -25.12 -1.68
C ILE A 398 0.19 -24.83 -2.20
N GLU A 399 -0.43 -25.83 -2.83
CA GLU A 399 -1.79 -25.71 -3.39
C GLU A 399 -2.81 -25.19 -2.37
N ALA A 400 -2.71 -25.63 -1.10
CA ALA A 400 -3.63 -25.21 -0.03
C ALA A 400 -3.58 -23.70 0.26
N ASP A 401 -2.42 -23.06 0.08
CA ASP A 401 -2.27 -21.62 0.27
C ASP A 401 -2.81 -20.87 -0.95
N VAL A 402 -2.57 -21.39 -2.16
CA VAL A 402 -3.14 -20.84 -3.41
C VAL A 402 -4.67 -20.91 -3.42
N ILE A 403 -5.28 -21.99 -2.89
CA ILE A 403 -6.74 -22.11 -2.75
C ILE A 403 -7.31 -20.92 -1.95
N GLN A 404 -6.71 -20.63 -0.79
CA GLN A 404 -7.16 -19.52 0.04
C GLN A 404 -6.88 -18.18 -0.66
N ALA A 405 -5.75 -18.06 -1.34
CA ALA A 405 -5.34 -16.85 -2.04
C ALA A 405 -6.35 -16.47 -3.12
N VAL A 406 -6.69 -17.39 -4.04
CA VAL A 406 -7.66 -17.10 -5.11
C VAL A 406 -9.05 -16.80 -4.56
N GLN A 407 -9.47 -17.48 -3.48
CA GLN A 407 -10.77 -17.17 -2.84
C GLN A 407 -10.81 -15.77 -2.27
N ALA A 408 -9.82 -15.41 -1.45
CA ALA A 408 -9.76 -14.08 -0.84
C ALA A 408 -9.60 -13.00 -1.90
N TYR A 409 -8.76 -13.23 -2.92
CA TYR A 409 -8.51 -12.29 -3.99
C TYR A 409 -9.76 -12.03 -4.84
N THR A 410 -10.47 -13.09 -5.27
CA THR A 410 -11.76 -12.94 -5.97
C THR A 410 -12.78 -12.19 -5.11
N GLN A 411 -12.90 -12.51 -3.82
CA GLN A 411 -13.82 -11.80 -2.93
C GLN A 411 -13.51 -10.30 -2.83
N THR A 412 -12.22 -9.94 -2.68
CA THR A 412 -11.81 -8.54 -2.63
C THR A 412 -12.13 -7.82 -3.93
N VAL A 413 -11.75 -8.39 -5.07
CA VAL A 413 -12.00 -7.78 -6.39
C VAL A 413 -13.50 -7.62 -6.65
N VAL A 414 -14.30 -8.68 -6.46
CA VAL A 414 -15.75 -8.62 -6.65
C VAL A 414 -16.39 -7.55 -5.77
N LYS A 415 -15.98 -7.48 -4.50
CA LYS A 415 -16.53 -6.48 -3.57
C LYS A 415 -16.19 -5.06 -4.01
N LEU A 416 -14.95 -4.81 -4.42
CA LEU A 416 -14.52 -3.50 -4.91
C LEU A 416 -15.21 -3.12 -6.24
N ALA A 417 -15.28 -4.04 -7.19
CA ALA A 417 -15.83 -3.79 -8.53
C ALA A 417 -17.37 -3.76 -8.57
N ALA A 418 -18.04 -4.39 -7.59
CA ALA A 418 -19.49 -4.28 -7.42
C ALA A 418 -19.90 -2.98 -6.70
N MET A 419 -18.98 -2.35 -5.96
CA MET A 419 -19.27 -1.13 -5.21
C MET A 419 -19.22 0.10 -6.12
N ASN A 420 -20.39 0.62 -6.43
CA ASN A 420 -20.55 2.05 -6.69
C ASN A 420 -21.60 2.58 -5.70
N PRO A 421 -21.19 3.02 -4.49
CA PRO A 421 -22.11 3.49 -3.47
C PRO A 421 -23.06 4.58 -3.99
N LEU A 422 -22.60 5.41 -4.93
CA LEU A 422 -23.42 6.42 -5.60
C LEU A 422 -24.44 5.78 -6.56
N ALA A 423 -24.06 4.78 -7.34
CA ALA A 423 -24.99 4.07 -8.20
C ALA A 423 -26.02 3.27 -7.39
N GLU A 424 -25.58 2.58 -6.33
CA GLU A 424 -26.48 1.92 -5.37
C GLU A 424 -27.45 2.93 -4.76
N PHE A 425 -26.94 4.07 -4.29
CA PHE A 425 -27.78 5.14 -3.77
C PHE A 425 -28.73 5.70 -4.83
N ASN A 426 -28.30 5.89 -6.08
CA ASN A 426 -29.16 6.37 -7.17
C ASN A 426 -30.27 5.39 -7.55
N GLN A 427 -30.02 4.08 -7.43
CA GLN A 427 -30.95 3.02 -7.83
C GLN A 427 -31.80 2.49 -6.65
N ALA A 428 -31.40 2.77 -5.41
CA ALA A 428 -32.11 2.35 -4.21
C ALA A 428 -33.55 2.86 -4.16
N THR A 429 -34.44 2.11 -3.52
CA THR A 429 -35.76 2.63 -3.17
C THR A 429 -35.63 3.86 -2.25
N GLU A 430 -36.66 4.71 -2.20
CA GLU A 430 -36.64 5.91 -1.34
C GLU A 430 -36.31 5.59 0.12
N SER A 431 -36.87 4.50 0.66
CA SER A 431 -36.62 4.06 2.03
C SER A 431 -35.17 3.58 2.24
N GLU A 432 -34.59 2.85 1.29
CA GLU A 432 -33.21 2.38 1.37
C GLU A 432 -32.21 3.53 1.29
N ALA A 433 -32.45 4.49 0.39
CA ALA A 433 -31.62 5.67 0.24
C ALA A 433 -31.68 6.58 1.48
N LEU A 434 -32.87 6.79 2.05
CA LEU A 434 -33.03 7.50 3.33
C LEU A 434 -32.26 6.81 4.46
N ASN A 435 -32.37 5.49 4.58
CA ASN A 435 -31.63 4.73 5.61
C ASN A 435 -30.10 4.84 5.48
N LEU A 436 -29.60 5.09 4.26
CA LEU A 436 -28.17 5.25 4.00
C LEU A 436 -27.64 6.59 4.52
N VAL A 437 -28.37 7.69 4.30
CA VAL A 437 -27.91 9.05 4.62
C VAL A 437 -28.47 9.61 5.92
N ALA A 438 -29.52 9.02 6.50
CA ALA A 438 -30.10 9.44 7.77
C ALA A 438 -29.08 9.53 8.93
N PRO A 439 -28.07 8.63 9.04
CA PRO A 439 -27.06 8.75 10.08
C PRO A 439 -26.13 9.97 9.96
N CYS A 440 -26.13 10.69 8.82
CA CYS A 440 -25.27 11.87 8.63
C CYS A 440 -25.72 13.02 9.53
N VAL A 441 -27.03 13.27 9.59
CA VAL A 441 -27.63 14.33 10.42
C VAL A 441 -29.10 14.03 10.69
N ALA A 442 -29.56 14.31 11.91
CA ALA A 442 -30.95 14.11 12.31
C ALA A 442 -31.88 15.26 11.87
N ILE A 443 -31.80 15.65 10.60
CA ILE A 443 -32.69 16.62 9.95
C ILE A 443 -33.36 15.89 8.77
N PRO A 444 -34.58 15.33 8.95
CA PRO A 444 -35.26 14.54 7.93
C PRO A 444 -35.43 15.27 6.61
N ALA A 445 -35.78 16.56 6.65
CA ALA A 445 -35.95 17.38 5.45
C ALA A 445 -34.67 17.48 4.59
N TRP A 446 -33.48 17.46 5.21
CA TRP A 446 -32.22 17.43 4.46
C TRP A 446 -32.02 16.09 3.75
N ALA A 447 -32.24 14.98 4.46
CA ALA A 447 -32.11 13.64 3.90
C ALA A 447 -33.14 13.39 2.80
N GLU A 448 -34.39 13.80 3.00
CA GLU A 448 -35.48 13.70 2.02
C GLU A 448 -35.17 14.50 0.74
N ASN A 449 -34.71 15.75 0.87
CA ASN A 449 -34.34 16.57 -0.30
C ASN A 449 -33.11 16.02 -1.03
N LEU A 450 -32.11 15.50 -0.31
CA LEU A 450 -30.96 14.83 -0.90
C LEU A 450 -31.37 13.54 -1.64
N VAL A 451 -32.29 12.77 -1.08
CA VAL A 451 -32.80 11.54 -1.71
C VAL A 451 -33.69 11.85 -2.91
N ALA A 452 -34.50 12.91 -2.86
CA ALA A 452 -35.41 13.30 -3.93
C ALA A 452 -34.70 13.85 -5.18
N ALA A 453 -33.49 14.42 -5.02
CA ALA A 453 -32.72 14.99 -6.12
C ALA A 453 -31.84 13.98 -6.87
N ARG A 454 -31.91 12.69 -6.52
CA ARG A 454 -31.32 11.59 -7.30
C ARG A 454 -31.94 11.54 -8.72
N PRO A 455 -31.20 11.07 -9.74
CA PRO A 455 -29.85 10.55 -9.67
C PRO A 455 -28.77 11.64 -9.73
N TYR A 456 -27.67 11.44 -9.00
CA TYR A 456 -26.47 12.26 -9.07
C TYR A 456 -25.45 11.67 -10.07
N SER A 457 -24.81 12.52 -10.86
CA SER A 457 -23.83 12.09 -11.86
C SER A 457 -22.46 11.73 -11.27
N THR A 458 -22.03 12.40 -10.20
CA THR A 458 -20.79 12.15 -9.48
C THR A 458 -20.97 12.37 -7.98
N VAL A 459 -20.03 11.87 -7.15
CA VAL A 459 -20.04 12.12 -5.70
C VAL A 459 -19.83 13.60 -5.43
N ASP A 460 -19.02 14.31 -6.22
CA ASP A 460 -18.85 15.76 -6.08
C ASP A 460 -20.15 16.54 -6.33
N VAL A 461 -20.96 16.13 -7.30
CA VAL A 461 -22.28 16.74 -7.55
C VAL A 461 -23.23 16.46 -6.38
N LEU A 462 -23.21 15.25 -5.83
CA LEU A 462 -23.95 14.91 -4.61
C LEU A 462 -23.49 15.76 -3.42
N GLN A 463 -22.19 15.89 -3.19
CA GLN A 463 -21.60 16.69 -2.10
C GLN A 463 -21.90 18.18 -2.24
N HIS A 464 -21.81 18.70 -3.46
CA HIS A 464 -22.13 20.09 -3.74
C HIS A 464 -23.61 20.38 -3.44
N TYR A 465 -24.52 19.53 -3.92
CA TYR A 465 -25.95 19.68 -3.64
C TYR A 465 -26.27 19.53 -2.14
N ALA A 466 -25.66 18.53 -1.49
CA ALA A 466 -25.76 18.33 -0.04
C ALA A 466 -25.33 19.58 0.74
N SER A 467 -24.24 20.24 0.32
CA SER A 467 -23.76 21.49 0.92
C SER A 467 -24.76 22.64 0.72
N GLN A 468 -25.34 22.79 -0.47
CA GLN A 468 -26.36 23.81 -0.74
C GLN A 468 -27.58 23.66 0.19
N LEU A 469 -28.04 22.43 0.44
CA LEU A 469 -29.15 22.16 1.36
C LEU A 469 -28.89 22.57 2.81
N THR A 470 -27.63 22.83 3.18
CA THR A 470 -27.24 23.23 4.54
C THR A 470 -27.12 24.74 4.73
N LEU A 471 -27.08 25.53 3.65
CA LEU A 471 -26.83 26.97 3.71
C LEU A 471 -27.95 27.72 4.44
N ASP A 472 -29.19 27.29 4.25
CA ASP A 472 -30.38 27.92 4.83
C ASP A 472 -30.70 27.44 6.25
N TRP A 473 -29.89 26.53 6.81
CA TRP A 473 -30.10 26.04 8.17
C TRP A 473 -30.00 27.17 9.19
N GLY A 474 -30.98 27.21 10.08
CA GLY A 474 -31.05 28.15 11.19
C GLY A 474 -31.31 27.44 12.51
N ARG A 475 -31.88 28.18 13.46
CA ARG A 475 -32.11 27.69 14.82
C ARG A 475 -32.98 26.43 14.90
N ILE A 476 -33.92 26.26 13.98
CA ILE A 476 -34.86 25.13 14.00
C ILE A 476 -34.11 23.84 13.70
N GLU A 477 -33.31 23.84 12.64
CA GLU A 477 -32.50 22.71 12.17
C GLU A 477 -31.42 22.37 13.19
N LEU A 478 -30.77 23.38 13.77
CA LEU A 478 -29.80 23.18 14.85
C LEU A 478 -30.44 22.46 16.04
N ASN A 479 -31.61 22.92 16.51
CA ASN A 479 -32.30 22.29 17.63
C ASN A 479 -32.76 20.87 17.28
N GLN A 480 -33.23 20.64 16.06
CA GLN A 480 -33.66 19.33 15.60
C GLN A 480 -32.49 18.34 15.58
N ALA A 481 -31.36 18.71 14.99
CA ALA A 481 -30.17 17.87 14.97
C ALA A 481 -29.69 17.55 16.39
N LEU A 482 -29.62 18.56 17.27
CA LEU A 482 -29.15 18.40 18.64
C LEU A 482 -30.12 17.63 19.54
N SER A 483 -31.43 17.66 19.27
CA SER A 483 -32.41 16.86 20.01
C SER A 483 -32.26 15.35 19.82
N ALA A 484 -31.57 14.93 18.75
CA ALA A 484 -31.25 13.54 18.45
C ALA A 484 -29.80 13.15 18.82
N HIS A 485 -28.99 14.07 19.31
CA HIS A 485 -27.60 13.81 19.69
C HIS A 485 -27.50 13.30 21.14
N PRO A 486 -26.80 12.18 21.40
CA PRO A 486 -26.46 11.78 22.77
C PRO A 486 -25.43 12.74 23.39
N ARG A 487 -25.53 12.95 24.70
CA ARG A 487 -24.70 13.88 25.50
C ARG A 487 -23.22 13.52 25.47
N ILE A 488 -22.33 14.51 25.36
CA ILE A 488 -20.89 14.32 25.45
C ILE A 488 -20.49 14.02 26.91
N GLY A 489 -19.92 12.84 27.17
CA GLY A 489 -19.48 12.41 28.50
C GLY A 489 -20.34 11.31 29.16
N GLU A 490 -21.51 10.98 28.60
CA GLU A 490 -22.26 9.77 28.97
C GLU A 490 -21.86 8.61 28.03
N LYS A 491 -21.70 7.39 28.55
CA LYS A 491 -21.54 6.20 27.69
C LYS A 491 -22.76 6.11 26.77
N ALA A 492 -22.56 6.16 25.46
CA ALA A 492 -23.61 5.97 24.47
C ALA A 492 -24.42 4.70 24.76
N GLN A 493 -25.60 4.85 25.38
CA GLN A 493 -26.57 3.78 25.50
C GLN A 493 -27.38 3.71 24.21
N GLY A 494 -26.78 3.10 23.19
CA GLY A 494 -27.44 2.87 21.91
C GLY A 494 -26.57 2.01 20.99
N SER A 495 -27.19 1.02 20.35
CA SER A 495 -26.58 0.14 19.34
C SER A 495 -26.77 0.64 17.90
N GLY A 496 -27.10 1.92 17.70
CA GLY A 496 -27.41 2.52 16.39
C GLY A 496 -26.17 2.99 15.61
N LYS A 497 -26.30 3.14 14.29
CA LYS A 497 -25.21 3.56 13.38
C LYS A 497 -24.66 4.96 13.69
N GLU A 498 -25.49 5.89 14.15
CA GLU A 498 -25.10 7.25 14.58
C GLU A 498 -24.10 7.23 15.75
N ALA A 499 -24.31 6.33 16.72
CA ALA A 499 -23.43 6.16 17.86
C ALA A 499 -22.08 5.52 17.47
N ALA A 500 -22.04 4.73 16.39
CA ALA A 500 -20.80 4.16 15.85
C ALA A 500 -19.96 5.23 15.11
N LEU A 501 -20.61 6.09 14.31
CA LEU A 501 -19.95 7.22 13.63
C LEU A 501 -19.35 8.21 14.64
N SER A 502 -20.11 8.56 15.67
CA SER A 502 -19.65 9.47 16.72
C SER A 502 -18.48 8.91 17.55
N LYS A 503 -18.42 7.58 17.78
CA LYS A 503 -17.27 6.92 18.44
C LYS A 503 -16.01 6.96 17.59
N GLY A 504 -16.12 6.79 16.27
CA GLY A 504 -14.99 6.90 15.35
C GLY A 504 -14.42 8.33 15.31
N GLU A 505 -15.29 9.34 15.30
CA GLU A 505 -14.93 10.76 15.28
C GLU A 505 -14.20 11.24 16.55
N GLN A 506 -14.39 10.57 17.69
CA GLN A 506 -13.79 10.93 18.99
C GLN A 506 -12.62 10.02 19.39
N SER A 507 -12.16 9.12 18.51
CA SER A 507 -11.13 8.11 18.81
C SER A 507 -9.76 8.68 19.21
N ALA A 508 -9.46 9.92 18.82
CA ALA A 508 -8.21 10.61 19.15
C ALA A 508 -8.24 11.41 20.47
N VAL A 509 -9.39 11.44 21.16
CA VAL A 509 -9.49 12.09 22.48
C VAL A 509 -8.87 11.15 23.52
N ASP A 510 -7.75 11.54 24.11
CA ASP A 510 -7.06 10.76 25.13
C ASP A 510 -7.87 10.71 26.44
N THR A 511 -8.71 9.69 26.55
CA THR A 511 -9.54 9.42 27.72
C THR A 511 -8.76 8.89 28.93
N GLN A 512 -7.44 8.68 28.83
CA GLN A 512 -6.61 8.24 29.96
C GLN A 512 -6.14 9.42 30.83
N ASN A 513 -6.21 10.66 30.32
CA ASN A 513 -5.90 11.86 31.08
C ASN A 513 -7.12 12.30 31.92
N SER A 514 -7.10 11.96 33.22
CA SER A 514 -8.19 12.25 34.15
C SER A 514 -8.45 13.76 34.34
N ALA A 515 -7.43 14.60 34.19
CA ALA A 515 -7.56 16.06 34.34
C ALA A 515 -8.23 16.70 33.11
N LEU A 516 -7.82 16.30 31.90
CA LEU A 516 -8.41 16.76 30.65
C LEU A 516 -9.88 16.33 30.54
N THR A 517 -10.18 15.09 30.93
CA THR A 517 -11.55 14.56 30.94
C THR A 517 -12.47 15.38 31.87
N LEU A 518 -11.97 15.72 33.06
CA LEU A 518 -12.73 16.54 34.02
C LEU A 518 -12.94 17.98 33.50
N ALA A 519 -11.92 18.59 32.88
CA ALA A 519 -12.01 19.92 32.32
C ALA A 519 -13.01 20.01 31.15
N LEU A 520 -13.01 19.02 30.26
CA LEU A 520 -13.99 18.93 29.18
C LEU A 520 -15.41 18.73 29.72
N ALA A 521 -15.59 17.88 30.74
CA ALA A 521 -16.90 17.68 31.38
C ALA A 521 -17.43 18.97 32.03
N GLN A 522 -16.57 19.70 32.75
CA GLN A 522 -16.95 20.98 33.35
C GLN A 522 -17.28 22.03 32.30
N GLY A 523 -16.42 22.20 31.28
CA GLY A 523 -16.67 23.17 30.21
C GLY A 523 -17.95 22.87 29.42
N ASN A 524 -18.28 21.59 29.20
CA ASN A 524 -19.53 21.20 28.54
C ASN A 524 -20.75 21.56 29.40
N ALA A 525 -20.68 21.35 30.72
CA ALA A 525 -21.77 21.73 31.62
C ALA A 525 -21.98 23.25 31.64
N GLU A 526 -20.90 24.04 31.70
CA GLU A 526 -20.96 25.51 31.63
C GLU A 526 -21.52 25.98 30.28
N TYR A 527 -21.15 25.30 29.19
CA TYR A 527 -21.64 25.60 27.85
C TYR A 527 -23.14 25.32 27.71
N GLU A 528 -23.61 24.18 28.23
CA GLU A 528 -25.03 23.84 28.26
C GLU A 528 -25.85 24.81 29.11
N GLU A 529 -25.35 25.21 30.29
CA GLU A 529 -26.02 26.20 31.15
C GLU A 529 -26.17 27.54 30.43
N ARG A 530 -25.13 27.98 29.72
CA ARG A 530 -25.10 29.28 29.06
C ARG A 530 -25.93 29.33 27.77
N PHE A 531 -25.81 28.32 26.92
CA PHE A 531 -26.39 28.33 25.57
C PHE A 531 -27.60 27.41 25.41
N GLY A 532 -27.95 26.62 26.43
CA GLY A 532 -29.11 25.74 26.44
C GLY A 532 -29.01 24.56 25.47
N ARG A 533 -27.79 24.19 25.05
CA ARG A 533 -27.53 23.14 24.06
C ARG A 533 -26.16 22.50 24.28
N VAL A 534 -25.99 21.28 23.78
CA VAL A 534 -24.72 20.55 23.85
C VAL A 534 -23.64 21.24 23.00
N PHE A 535 -22.39 21.16 23.45
CA PHE A 535 -21.25 21.65 22.67
C PHE A 535 -21.03 20.77 21.44
N LEU A 536 -21.01 21.38 20.25
CA LEU A 536 -20.82 20.67 18.98
C LEU A 536 -19.55 21.14 18.30
N ILE A 537 -18.66 20.21 17.94
CA ILE A 537 -17.40 20.50 17.24
C ILE A 537 -17.02 19.35 16.32
N ARG A 538 -16.48 19.67 15.14
CA ARG A 538 -15.84 18.68 14.26
C ARG A 538 -14.53 18.22 14.88
N ALA A 539 -14.57 17.05 15.51
CA ALA A 539 -13.45 16.48 16.27
C ALA A 539 -12.34 15.85 15.40
N LYS A 540 -12.65 15.43 14.16
CA LYS A 540 -11.65 14.81 13.26
C LYS A 540 -10.47 15.76 13.03
N GLY A 541 -9.27 15.30 13.42
CA GLY A 541 -8.00 16.03 13.32
C GLY A 541 -7.70 17.00 14.46
N LYS A 542 -8.46 16.97 15.57
CA LYS A 542 -8.21 17.79 16.77
C LYS A 542 -7.80 16.92 17.97
N SER A 543 -6.84 17.40 18.75
CA SER A 543 -6.53 16.81 20.06
C SER A 543 -7.60 17.16 21.10
N GLY A 544 -7.60 16.47 22.24
CA GLY A 544 -8.52 16.81 23.34
C GLY A 544 -8.26 18.22 23.89
N GLU A 545 -7.00 18.67 23.89
CA GLU A 545 -6.58 20.02 24.27
C GLU A 545 -7.10 21.07 23.29
N ASP A 546 -7.06 20.81 21.98
CA ASP A 546 -7.62 21.71 20.96
C ASP A 546 -9.14 21.87 21.13
N ILE A 547 -9.83 20.78 21.46
CA ILE A 547 -11.27 20.77 21.72
C ILE A 547 -11.59 21.60 22.96
N LEU A 548 -10.82 21.44 24.04
CA LEU A 548 -10.99 22.21 25.27
C LEU A 548 -10.71 23.70 25.07
N ALA A 549 -9.67 24.05 24.31
CA ALA A 549 -9.36 25.44 23.98
C ALA A 549 -10.50 26.10 23.19
N GLU A 550 -11.07 25.37 22.23
CA GLU A 550 -12.20 25.86 21.43
C GLU A 550 -13.48 26.01 22.25
N LEU A 551 -13.74 25.07 23.18
CA LEU A 551 -14.84 25.15 24.13
C LEU A 551 -14.75 26.42 24.99
N HIS A 552 -13.59 26.68 25.60
CA HIS A 552 -13.38 27.90 26.39
C HIS A 552 -13.47 29.18 25.56
N ARG A 553 -12.98 29.18 24.32
CA ARG A 553 -13.12 30.32 23.41
C ARG A 553 -14.59 30.60 23.14
N ARG A 554 -15.37 29.58 22.79
CA ARG A 554 -16.79 29.67 22.43
C ARG A 554 -17.69 30.00 23.60
N LEU A 555 -17.31 29.65 24.83
CA LEU A 555 -17.95 30.16 26.03
C LEU A 555 -17.97 31.69 26.10
N ASN A 556 -17.07 32.41 25.42
CA ASN A 556 -17.10 33.87 25.39
C ASN A 556 -18.01 34.47 24.30
N ASN A 557 -18.58 33.65 23.42
CA ASN A 557 -19.45 34.12 22.35
C ASN A 557 -20.77 34.70 22.90
N SER A 558 -21.35 35.66 22.17
CA SER A 558 -22.75 36.01 22.34
C SER A 558 -23.65 34.87 21.84
N PRO A 559 -24.91 34.75 22.30
CA PRO A 559 -25.81 33.68 21.85
C PRO A 559 -25.98 33.59 20.32
N ALA A 560 -25.99 34.74 19.63
CA ALA A 560 -26.12 34.78 18.17
C ALA A 560 -24.84 34.32 17.45
N GLN A 561 -23.66 34.71 17.95
CA GLN A 561 -22.38 34.24 17.42
C GLN A 561 -22.23 32.73 17.63
N GLU A 562 -22.66 32.23 18.79
CA GLU A 562 -22.56 30.82 19.11
C GLU A 562 -23.52 29.96 18.30
N GLU A 563 -24.73 30.45 18.03
CA GLU A 563 -25.68 29.77 17.14
C GLU A 563 -25.12 29.64 15.72
N ALA A 564 -24.50 30.70 15.19
CA ALA A 564 -23.88 30.68 13.87
C ALA A 564 -22.68 29.70 13.81
N GLU A 565 -21.83 29.69 14.83
CA GLU A 565 -20.70 28.77 14.93
C GLU A 565 -21.16 27.31 15.06
N ALA A 566 -22.16 27.03 15.91
CA ALA A 566 -22.70 25.68 16.08
C ALA A 566 -23.34 25.15 14.79
N LEU A 567 -24.03 26.01 14.04
CA LEU A 567 -24.54 25.67 12.71
C LEU A 567 -23.39 25.30 11.77
N GLU A 568 -22.33 26.09 11.72
CA GLU A 568 -21.18 25.81 10.85
C GLU A 568 -20.50 24.48 11.21
N GLN A 569 -20.32 24.20 12.50
CA GLN A 569 -19.80 22.90 12.95
C GLN A 569 -20.72 21.74 12.53
N LEU A 570 -22.04 21.91 12.64
CA LEU A 570 -23.02 20.91 12.22
C LEU A 570 -22.93 20.63 10.70
N ARG A 571 -22.76 21.67 9.87
CA ARG A 571 -22.56 21.53 8.43
C ARG A 571 -21.32 20.70 8.12
N GLN A 572 -20.19 21.06 8.73
CA GLN A 572 -18.92 20.36 8.53
C GLN A 572 -19.00 18.89 8.94
N ILE A 573 -19.62 18.59 10.08
CA ILE A 573 -19.82 17.20 10.55
C ILE A 573 -20.71 16.43 9.57
N THR A 574 -21.82 17.03 9.12
CA THR A 574 -22.76 16.39 8.20
C THR A 574 -22.09 16.02 6.88
N LEU A 575 -21.37 16.97 6.27
CA LEU A 575 -20.68 16.74 4.99
C LEU A 575 -19.56 15.71 5.13
N LEU A 576 -18.80 15.75 6.23
CA LEU A 576 -17.76 14.77 6.52
C LEU A 576 -18.32 13.35 6.70
N ARG A 577 -19.49 13.22 7.32
CA ARG A 577 -20.18 11.93 7.45
C ARG A 577 -20.71 11.44 6.11
N LEU A 578 -21.28 12.34 5.31
CA LEU A 578 -21.76 12.02 3.96
C LEU A 578 -20.60 11.59 3.06
N GLU A 579 -19.45 12.27 3.15
CA GLU A 579 -18.21 11.85 2.51
C GLU A 579 -17.88 10.42 2.95
N GLY A 580 -17.88 10.12 4.25
CA GLY A 580 -17.64 8.75 4.75
C GLY A 580 -18.64 7.69 4.28
N VAL A 581 -19.89 8.06 3.92
CA VAL A 581 -20.89 7.14 3.36
C VAL A 581 -20.57 6.78 1.91
N PHE A 582 -20.00 7.73 1.15
CA PHE A 582 -19.71 7.58 -0.28
C PHE A 582 -18.22 7.49 -0.62
N ALA A 583 -17.35 7.54 0.38
CA ALA A 583 -15.91 7.34 0.26
C ALA A 583 -15.62 5.85 0.04
N GLN A 584 -14.85 5.56 -1.00
CA GLN A 584 -14.28 4.24 -1.26
C GLN A 584 -13.07 4.00 -0.36
#